data_AF-A0A850QXW3-F1
#
_entry.id   AF-A0A850QXW3-F1
#
_cell.length_a   1.000
_cell.length_b   1.000
_cell.length_c   1.000
_cell.angle_alpha   90.00
_cell.angle_beta   90.00
_cell.angle_gamma   90.00
#
_symmetry.space_group_name_H-M   'P 1'
#
loop_
_entity.id
_entity.type
_entity.pdbx_description
1 polymer ?
#
loop_
_entity_poly.entity_id
_entity_poly.type
_entity_poly.pdbx_seq_one_letter_code
_entity_poly.pdbx_strand_id
1 'polypeptide(L)'
;MKTVQCTFRLPVEVVDLIEKQAGKTRTDKLLNLLGYGCNQTDYSAIEKRMEDVESRLSALENTKKLNTKDENHRSPNQQRALEAKERVFSALDDLKSRGAIPLYRGKPSITKLKEATGIDRGTISKYINEWLEM
;
A
#
# COMPACT_ATOMS: atom_id res chain seq x y z
N MET A 1 -36.06 38.19 25.91
CA MET A 1 -36.73 37.22 25.00
C MET A 1 -36.93 35.92 25.76
N LYS A 2 -38.18 35.44 25.91
CA LYS A 2 -38.45 34.14 26.54
C LYS A 2 -38.26 33.06 25.48
N THR A 3 -37.35 32.12 25.70
CA THR A 3 -37.19 30.93 24.86
C THR A 3 -38.40 30.04 25.07
N VAL A 4 -39.31 30.03 24.08
CA VAL A 4 -40.42 29.07 24.05
C VAL A 4 -39.84 27.73 23.63
N GLN A 5 -39.66 26.81 24.56
CA GLN A 5 -39.36 25.42 24.23
C GLN A 5 -40.65 24.77 23.72
N CYS A 6 -40.74 24.60 22.40
CA CYS A 6 -41.81 23.84 21.79
C CYS A 6 -41.52 22.34 21.95
N THR A 7 -42.29 21.66 22.81
CA THR A 7 -42.21 20.20 22.97
C THR A 7 -43.26 19.55 22.07
N PHE A 8 -42.85 19.11 20.88
CA PHE A 8 -43.70 18.31 20.03
C PHE A 8 -43.82 16.90 20.61
N ARG A 9 -45.03 16.50 20.99
CA ARG A 9 -45.35 15.11 21.33
C ARG A 9 -45.80 14.39 20.06
N LEU A 10 -45.16 13.27 19.77
CA LEU A 10 -45.59 12.40 18.69
C LEU A 10 -46.91 11.71 19.06
N PRO A 11 -47.79 11.43 18.08
CA PRO A 11 -48.96 10.58 18.29
C PRO A 11 -48.56 9.20 18.83
N VAL A 12 -49.41 8.61 19.66
CA VAL A 12 -49.14 7.33 20.36
C VAL A 12 -48.88 6.22 19.34
N GLU A 13 -49.63 6.23 18.23
CA GLU A 13 -49.52 5.25 17.15
C GLU A 13 -48.11 5.25 16.53
N VAL A 14 -47.51 6.44 16.38
CA VAL A 14 -46.16 6.60 15.84
C VAL A 14 -45.12 6.10 16.84
N VAL A 15 -45.33 6.34 18.12
CA VAL A 15 -44.43 5.84 19.18
C VAL A 15 -44.46 4.32 19.23
N ASP A 16 -45.64 3.69 19.16
CA ASP A 16 -45.79 2.24 19.15
C ASP A 16 -45.12 1.60 17.93
N LEU A 17 -45.21 2.25 16.76
CA LEU A 17 -44.54 1.83 15.53
C LEU A 17 -43.02 1.82 15.68
N ILE A 18 -42.45 2.82 16.35
CA ILE A 18 -41.02 2.89 16.65
C ILE A 18 -40.65 1.81 17.66
N GLU A 19 -41.43 1.64 18.74
CA GLU A 19 -41.08 0.71 19.81
C GLU A 19 -41.06 -0.75 19.38
N LYS A 20 -41.88 -1.12 18.38
CA LYS A 20 -41.91 -2.44 17.75
C LYS A 20 -40.67 -2.77 16.92
N GLN A 21 -39.87 -1.79 16.51
CA GLN A 21 -38.64 -2.05 15.77
C GLN A 21 -37.56 -2.64 16.69
N ALA A 22 -36.70 -3.49 16.11
CA ALA A 22 -35.49 -3.96 16.78
C ALA A 22 -34.57 -2.77 17.08
N GLY A 23 -33.73 -2.85 18.11
CA GLY A 23 -32.79 -1.78 18.46
C GLY A 23 -32.72 -1.50 19.97
N LYS A 24 -31.54 -1.12 20.45
CA LYS A 24 -31.28 -0.89 21.89
C LYS A 24 -31.76 0.49 22.32
N THR A 25 -31.52 1.50 21.49
CA THR A 25 -31.95 2.88 21.75
C THR A 25 -33.14 3.27 20.88
N ARG A 26 -33.89 4.30 21.29
CA ARG A 26 -35.00 4.85 20.49
C ARG A 26 -34.54 5.36 19.13
N THR A 27 -33.32 5.89 19.05
CA THR A 27 -32.69 6.31 17.80
C THR A 27 -32.43 5.11 16.88
N ASP A 28 -31.93 4.00 17.39
CA ASP A 28 -31.70 2.78 16.59
C ASP A 28 -33.02 2.26 16.02
N LYS A 29 -34.07 2.22 16.86
CA LYS A 29 -35.40 1.80 16.45
C LYS A 29 -35.99 2.71 15.37
N LEU A 30 -35.78 4.02 15.48
CA LEU A 30 -36.16 5.01 14.47
C LEU A 30 -35.40 4.81 13.16
N LEU A 31 -34.08 4.62 13.22
CA LEU A 31 -33.25 4.38 12.04
C LEU A 31 -33.64 3.07 11.35
N ASN A 32 -33.92 2.02 12.12
CA ASN A 32 -34.44 0.75 11.62
C ASN A 32 -35.81 0.93 10.94
N LEU A 33 -36.73 1.69 11.55
CA LEU A 33 -38.04 2.01 10.94
C LEU A 33 -37.89 2.71 9.58
N LEU A 34 -36.91 3.59 9.47
CA LEU A 34 -36.62 4.37 8.27
C LEU A 34 -35.78 3.61 7.23
N GLY A 35 -35.44 2.35 7.49
CA GLY A 35 -34.60 1.53 6.60
C GLY A 35 -33.12 1.89 6.61
N TYR A 36 -32.68 2.79 7.50
CA TYR A 36 -31.27 3.12 7.76
C TYR A 36 -30.68 2.31 8.90
N GLY A 37 -31.39 1.26 9.30
CA GLY A 37 -30.95 0.35 10.33
C GLY A 37 -29.64 -0.30 9.96
N CYS A 38 -28.71 -0.35 10.92
CA CYS A 38 -27.40 -0.93 10.71
C CYS A 38 -27.50 -2.47 10.66
N ASN A 39 -28.11 -3.00 9.61
CA ASN A 39 -27.98 -4.41 9.26
C ASN A 39 -26.55 -4.57 8.74
N GLN A 40 -25.68 -5.18 9.54
CA GLN A 40 -24.30 -5.53 9.21
C GLN A 40 -24.16 -6.48 7.99
N THR A 41 -25.23 -6.75 7.24
CA THR A 41 -25.33 -7.83 6.25
C THR A 41 -25.12 -7.42 4.80
N ASP A 42 -25.11 -6.12 4.47
CA ASP A 42 -24.95 -5.68 3.06
C ASP A 42 -23.50 -5.45 2.63
N TYR A 43 -22.55 -6.08 3.33
CA TYR A 43 -21.15 -6.15 2.90
C TYR A 43 -20.89 -7.26 1.87
N SER A 44 -21.89 -8.08 1.51
CA SER A 44 -21.72 -9.15 0.52
C SER A 44 -21.19 -8.65 -0.85
N ALA A 45 -21.58 -7.44 -1.25
CA ALA A 45 -21.05 -6.80 -2.45
C ALA A 45 -19.58 -6.36 -2.30
N ILE A 46 -19.17 -6.00 -1.08
CA ILE A 46 -17.78 -5.63 -0.76
C ILE A 46 -16.92 -6.90 -0.67
N GLU A 47 -17.43 -7.96 -0.04
CA GLU A 47 -16.76 -9.28 0.04
C GLU A 47 -16.49 -9.85 -1.36
N LYS A 48 -17.49 -9.87 -2.25
CA LYS A 48 -17.30 -10.30 -3.65
C LYS A 48 -16.25 -9.46 -4.39
N ARG A 49 -16.19 -8.16 -4.12
CA ARG A 49 -15.18 -7.28 -4.72
C ARG A 49 -13.79 -7.55 -4.16
N MET A 50 -13.67 -7.89 -2.88
CA MET A 50 -12.39 -8.24 -2.26
C MET A 50 -11.90 -9.59 -2.80
N GLU A 51 -12.78 -10.58 -2.94
CA GLU A 51 -12.45 -11.89 -3.52
C GLU A 51 -11.97 -11.79 -4.99
N ASP A 52 -12.63 -10.97 -5.83
CA ASP A 52 -12.17 -10.71 -7.20
C ASP A 52 -10.77 -10.04 -7.23
N VAL A 53 -10.53 -9.08 -6.33
CA VAL A 53 -9.24 -8.39 -6.23
C VAL A 53 -8.13 -9.36 -5.79
N GLU A 54 -8.39 -10.24 -4.82
CA GLU A 54 -7.44 -11.26 -4.37
C GLU A 54 -7.13 -12.28 -5.46
N SER A 55 -8.13 -12.70 -6.24
CA SER A 55 -7.96 -13.59 -7.39
C SER A 55 -7.08 -12.94 -8.48
N ARG A 56 -7.33 -11.67 -8.79
CA ARG A 56 -6.53 -10.89 -9.75
C ARG A 56 -5.10 -10.67 -9.28
N LEU A 57 -4.89 -10.40 -7.99
CA LEU A 57 -3.55 -10.29 -7.38
C LEU A 57 -2.80 -11.62 -7.47
N SER A 58 -3.47 -12.73 -7.16
CA SER A 58 -2.89 -14.08 -7.24
C SER A 58 -2.49 -14.43 -8.67
N ALA A 59 -3.33 -14.10 -9.65
CA ALA A 59 -3.02 -14.27 -11.07
C ALA A 59 -1.80 -13.41 -11.50
N LEU A 60 -1.74 -12.16 -11.06
CA LEU A 60 -0.61 -11.26 -11.35
C LEU A 60 0.69 -11.77 -10.71
N GLU A 61 0.67 -12.25 -9.47
CA GLU A 61 1.84 -12.86 -8.84
C GLU A 61 2.31 -14.12 -9.57
N ASN A 62 1.37 -14.95 -10.03
CA ASN A 62 1.70 -16.13 -10.81
C ASN A 62 2.28 -15.78 -12.18
N THR A 63 1.78 -14.74 -12.86
CA THR A 63 2.40 -14.23 -14.09
C THR A 63 3.78 -13.62 -13.83
N LYS A 64 3.99 -12.92 -12.71
CA LYS A 64 5.31 -12.42 -12.30
C LYS A 64 6.29 -13.57 -12.06
N LYS A 65 5.83 -14.67 -11.45
CA LYS A 65 6.62 -15.92 -11.26
C LYS A 65 6.86 -16.68 -12.57
N LEU A 66 5.98 -16.54 -13.56
CA LEU A 66 6.18 -17.10 -14.91
C LEU A 66 7.16 -16.25 -15.73
N ASN A 67 7.15 -14.92 -15.55
CA ASN A 67 8.11 -14.01 -16.17
C ASN A 67 9.54 -14.16 -15.59
N THR A 68 9.72 -14.80 -14.43
CA THR A 68 11.04 -15.26 -13.97
C THR A 68 11.47 -16.59 -14.60
N LYS A 69 10.61 -17.31 -15.33
CA LYS A 69 11.05 -18.42 -16.19
C LYS A 69 11.58 -17.94 -17.55
N ASP A 70 11.40 -16.66 -17.89
CA ASP A 70 12.04 -15.98 -19.01
C ASP A 70 13.46 -15.47 -18.70
N GLU A 71 14.11 -16.00 -17.65
CA GLU A 71 15.56 -15.83 -17.46
C GLU A 71 16.37 -16.30 -18.71
N ASN A 72 15.80 -17.19 -19.52
CA ASN A 72 16.43 -17.73 -20.73
C ASN A 72 16.31 -16.85 -21.99
N HIS A 73 15.58 -15.74 -21.96
CA HIS A 73 15.45 -14.82 -23.12
C HIS A 73 16.05 -13.43 -22.90
N ARG A 74 16.85 -13.25 -21.84
CA ARG A 74 17.68 -12.04 -21.73
C ARG A 74 18.81 -12.10 -22.73
N SER A 75 18.94 -11.04 -23.55
CA SER A 75 20.14 -10.89 -24.38
C SER A 75 21.39 -10.90 -23.47
N PRO A 76 22.54 -11.45 -23.92
CA PRO A 76 23.76 -11.51 -23.11
C PRO A 76 24.19 -10.14 -22.55
N ASN A 77 23.88 -9.06 -23.28
CA ASN A 77 24.14 -7.69 -22.83
C ASN A 77 23.24 -7.26 -21.67
N GLN A 78 21.97 -7.67 -21.67
CA GLN A 78 21.02 -7.37 -20.61
C GLN A 78 21.38 -8.12 -19.33
N GLN A 79 21.81 -9.38 -19.44
CA GLN A 79 22.28 -10.14 -18.29
C GLN A 79 23.53 -9.50 -17.67
N ARG A 80 24.53 -9.15 -18.48
CA ARG A 80 25.74 -8.46 -18.01
C ARG A 80 25.42 -7.11 -17.34
N ALA A 81 24.44 -6.37 -17.86
CA ALA A 81 24.03 -5.10 -17.28
C ALA A 81 23.39 -5.26 -15.89
N LEU A 82 22.62 -6.34 -15.69
CA LEU A 82 22.01 -6.68 -14.41
C LEU A 82 23.04 -7.15 -13.41
N GLU A 83 23.94 -8.05 -13.78
CA GLU A 83 25.04 -8.50 -12.92
C GLU A 83 25.91 -7.31 -12.45
N ALA A 84 26.17 -6.35 -13.34
CA ALA A 84 26.92 -5.14 -13.00
C ALA A 84 26.14 -4.25 -12.02
N LYS A 85 24.82 -4.15 -12.17
CA LYS A 85 23.94 -3.40 -11.28
C LYS A 85 23.88 -4.05 -9.89
N GLU A 86 23.61 -5.35 -9.83
CA GLU A 86 23.57 -6.12 -8.59
C GLU A 86 24.89 -6.00 -7.84
N ARG A 87 26.02 -6.10 -8.53
CA ARG A 87 27.35 -5.91 -7.92
C ARG A 87 27.52 -4.53 -7.30
N VAL A 88 27.05 -3.47 -7.96
CA VAL A 88 27.10 -2.10 -7.41
C VAL A 88 26.22 -2.01 -6.17
N PHE A 89 24.99 -2.52 -6.24
CA PHE A 89 24.02 -2.40 -5.14
C PHE A 89 24.50 -3.15 -3.91
N SER A 90 24.93 -4.39 -4.06
CA SER A 90 25.49 -5.18 -2.95
C SER A 90 26.70 -4.49 -2.31
N ALA A 91 27.62 -3.94 -3.10
CA ALA A 91 28.77 -3.23 -2.55
C ALA A 91 28.38 -1.93 -1.81
N LEU A 92 27.38 -1.21 -2.31
CA LEU A 92 26.87 0.00 -1.65
C LEU A 92 26.10 -0.32 -0.37
N ASP A 93 25.31 -1.39 -0.35
CA ASP A 93 24.59 -1.85 0.84
C ASP A 93 25.55 -2.35 1.93
N ASP A 94 26.62 -3.05 1.54
CA ASP A 94 27.70 -3.43 2.45
C ASP A 94 28.39 -2.21 3.06
N LEU A 95 28.63 -1.15 2.29
CA LEU A 95 29.17 0.10 2.81
C LEU A 95 28.17 0.86 3.69
N LYS A 96 26.88 0.85 3.32
CA LYS A 96 25.79 1.47 4.09
C LYS A 96 25.65 0.82 5.46
N SER A 97 25.64 -0.51 5.52
CA SER A 97 25.51 -1.27 6.77
C SER A 97 26.67 -1.01 7.74
N ARG A 98 27.86 -0.70 7.22
CA ARG A 98 29.06 -0.33 8.01
C ARG A 98 29.17 1.16 8.30
N GLY A 99 28.24 1.99 7.83
CA GLY A 99 28.30 3.45 7.95
C GLY A 99 29.52 4.07 7.23
N ALA A 100 30.09 3.36 6.25
CA ALA A 100 31.37 3.69 5.63
C ALA A 100 31.23 4.33 4.25
N ILE A 101 30.03 4.80 3.87
CA ILE A 101 29.80 5.43 2.57
C ILE A 101 30.61 6.73 2.49
N PRO A 102 31.57 6.83 1.56
CA PRO A 102 32.34 8.05 1.40
C PRO A 102 31.46 9.16 0.86
N LEU A 103 31.26 10.22 1.64
CA LEU A 103 30.48 11.39 1.22
C LEU A 103 31.40 12.55 0.82
N TYR A 104 30.94 13.35 -0.13
CA TYR A 104 31.49 14.66 -0.49
C TYR A 104 30.34 15.64 -0.66
N ARG A 105 30.33 16.72 0.12
CA ARG A 105 29.22 17.71 0.16
C ARG A 105 27.84 17.07 0.37
N GLY A 106 27.75 16.09 1.27
CA GLY A 106 26.51 15.38 1.60
C GLY A 106 26.03 14.36 0.56
N LYS A 107 26.79 14.14 -0.53
CA LYS A 107 26.46 13.14 -1.56
C LYS A 107 27.53 12.05 -1.64
N PRO A 108 27.19 10.81 -2.02
CA PRO A 108 28.19 9.77 -2.22
C PRO A 108 29.25 10.17 -3.26
N SER A 109 30.52 10.04 -2.89
CA SER A 109 31.65 10.39 -3.74
C SER A 109 32.02 9.22 -4.63
N ILE A 110 31.73 9.33 -5.94
CA ILE A 110 31.99 8.26 -6.93
C ILE A 110 33.47 7.85 -6.94
N THR A 111 34.40 8.80 -6.81
CA THR A 111 35.84 8.51 -6.79
C THR A 111 36.23 7.64 -5.60
N LYS A 112 35.77 8.01 -4.41
CA LYS A 112 36.07 7.26 -3.19
C LYS A 112 35.32 5.93 -3.13
N LEU A 113 34.12 5.87 -3.73
CA LEU A 113 33.39 4.60 -3.89
C LEU A 113 34.13 3.64 -4.82
N LYS A 114 34.74 4.13 -5.90
CA LYS A 114 35.61 3.31 -6.76
C LYS A 114 36.79 2.73 -5.97
N GLU A 115 37.42 3.55 -5.11
CA GLU A 115 38.52 3.09 -4.26
C GLU A 115 38.07 2.06 -3.21
N ALA A 116 36.87 2.24 -2.63
CA ALA A 116 36.34 1.36 -1.59
C ALA A 116 35.78 0.04 -2.15
N THR A 117 35.13 0.07 -3.31
CA THR A 117 34.41 -1.08 -3.89
C THR A 117 35.19 -1.77 -5.02
N GLY A 118 36.21 -1.11 -5.58
CA GLY A 118 36.93 -1.58 -6.77
C GLY A 118 36.12 -1.49 -8.08
N ILE A 119 34.88 -1.00 -8.04
CA ILE A 119 34.01 -0.91 -9.21
C ILE A 119 34.34 0.35 -10.01
N ASP A 120 34.30 0.26 -11.34
CA ASP A 120 34.58 1.40 -12.21
C ASP A 120 33.63 2.58 -11.98
N ARG A 121 34.16 3.80 -12.13
CA ARG A 121 33.44 5.06 -11.88
C ARG A 121 32.22 5.20 -12.79
N GLY A 122 32.30 4.75 -14.04
CA GLY A 122 31.19 4.82 -14.99
C GLY A 122 30.02 3.94 -14.57
N THR A 123 30.31 2.71 -14.11
CA THR A 123 29.28 1.77 -13.63
C THR A 123 28.62 2.27 -12.35
N ILE A 124 29.40 2.80 -11.40
CA ILE A 124 28.86 3.42 -10.18
C ILE A 124 27.98 4.61 -10.57
N SER A 125 28.47 5.53 -11.40
CA SER A 125 27.73 6.73 -11.82
C SER A 125 26.40 6.40 -12.50
N LYS A 126 26.33 5.28 -13.22
CA LYS A 126 25.12 4.84 -13.91
C LYS A 126 24.01 4.43 -12.95
N TYR A 127 24.35 3.75 -11.85
CA TYR A 127 23.36 3.11 -10.97
C TYR A 127 23.21 3.77 -9.60
N ILE A 128 24.08 4.73 -9.24
CA ILE A 128 24.08 5.34 -7.91
C ILE A 128 22.80 6.10 -7.57
N ASN A 129 22.20 6.79 -8.53
CA ASN A 129 20.95 7.51 -8.30
C ASN A 129 19.80 6.55 -8.07
N GLU A 130 19.72 5.47 -8.85
CA GLU A 130 18.70 4.44 -8.68
C GLU A 130 18.82 3.77 -7.30
N TRP A 131 20.04 3.58 -6.80
CA TRP A 131 20.27 3.06 -5.45
C TRP A 131 19.84 4.04 -4.34
N LEU A 132 20.00 5.34 -4.55
CA LEU A 132 19.59 6.36 -3.58
C LEU A 132 18.07 6.56 -3.50
N GLU A 133 17.34 6.15 -4.54
CA GLU A 133 15.88 6.23 -4.63
C GLU A 133 15.16 5.00 -4.02
N MET A 134 15.90 3.95 -3.66
CA MET A 134 15.40 2.77 -2.95
C MET A 134 15.43 2.94 -1.42
#